data_AF-A0A9E1WF06-F1
#
_entry.id   AF-A0A9E1WF06-F1
#
_cell.length_a   1.000
_cell.length_b   1.000
_cell.length_c   1.000
_cell.angle_alpha   90.00
_cell.angle_beta   90.00
_cell.angle_gamma   90.00
#
_symmetry.space_group_name_H-M   'P 1'
#
loop_
_entity.id
_entity.type
_entity.pdbx_description
1 polymer ?
#
loop_
_entity_poly.entity_id
_entity_poly.type
_entity_poly.pdbx_seq_one_letter_code
_entity_poly.pdbx_strand_id
1 'polypeptide(L)'
;RVYLYKINPNGTAQLTTTIDSPNPRNYGYFGISVDLSGDRLAIGANEEYSDYNQKTGAAYLYKVKPNGSVILWESFRHTDGINDDKLGRSVSVSGRNFVAGAYLFDEPGKSNTGKVIHSHSSY
;
A
#
# COMPACT_ATOMS: atom_id res chain seq x y z
N ARG A 1 -8.75 -5.26 -4.22
CA ARG A 1 -9.44 -4.01 -4.64
C ARG A 1 -9.63 -3.13 -3.42
N VAL A 2 -9.68 -1.82 -3.60
CA VAL A 2 -10.05 -0.83 -2.56
C VAL A 2 -11.19 0.03 -3.09
N TYR A 3 -12.10 0.42 -2.19
CA TYR A 3 -13.26 1.25 -2.53
C TYR A 3 -13.19 2.55 -1.73
N LEU A 4 -13.26 3.69 -2.43
CA LEU A 4 -13.30 5.01 -1.82
C LEU A 4 -14.73 5.53 -1.82
N TYR A 5 -15.27 5.76 -0.62
CA TYR A 5 -16.59 6.34 -0.42
C TYR A 5 -16.49 7.77 0.11
N LYS A 6 -17.36 8.64 -0.38
CA LYS A 6 -17.60 9.96 0.20
C LYS A 6 -18.84 9.88 1.10
N ILE A 7 -18.71 10.31 2.35
CA ILE A 7 -19.84 10.43 3.26
C ILE A 7 -20.48 11.81 3.05
N ASN A 8 -21.75 11.81 2.68
CA ASN A 8 -22.53 13.02 2.46
C ASN A 8 -22.96 13.63 3.81
N PRO A 9 -23.36 14.92 3.84
CA PRO A 9 -23.83 15.57 5.08
C PRO A 9 -25.04 14.89 5.73
N ASN A 10 -25.85 14.18 4.95
CA ASN A 10 -26.98 13.39 5.42
C ASN A 10 -26.58 11.97 5.91
N GLY A 11 -25.28 11.67 6.00
CA GLY A 11 -24.75 10.40 6.48
C GLY A 11 -24.71 9.27 5.44
N THR A 12 -25.18 9.48 4.20
CA THR A 12 -25.12 8.43 3.18
C THR A 12 -23.73 8.31 2.58
N ALA A 13 -23.30 7.08 2.30
CA ALA A 13 -22.05 6.81 1.61
C ALA A 13 -22.27 6.72 0.09
N GLN A 14 -21.50 7.50 -0.68
CA GLN A 14 -21.47 7.43 -2.13
C GLN A 14 -20.13 6.83 -2.60
N LEU A 15 -20.18 5.71 -3.33
CA LEU A 15 -18.99 5.16 -3.97
C LEU A 15 -18.46 6.18 -4.98
N THR A 16 -17.21 6.58 -4.80
CA THR A 16 -16.58 7.60 -5.64
C THR A 16 -15.54 7.00 -6.58
N THR A 17 -14.78 6.01 -6.12
CA THR A 17 -13.77 5.34 -6.94
C THR A 17 -13.55 3.91 -6.48
N THR A 18 -13.39 3.01 -7.45
CA THR A 18 -12.88 1.66 -7.25
C THR A 18 -11.43 1.64 -7.71
N ILE A 19 -10.54 1.12 -6.87
CA ILE A 19 -9.10 1.07 -7.10
C ILE A 19 -8.70 -0.40 -7.22
N ASP A 20 -8.23 -0.78 -8.41
CA ASP A 20 -7.64 -2.08 -8.68
C ASP A 20 -6.13 -2.06 -8.40
N SER A 21 -5.56 -3.26 -8.17
CA SER A 21 -4.11 -3.35 -8.04
C SER A 21 -3.43 -2.92 -9.34
N PRO A 22 -2.35 -2.11 -9.29
CA PRO A 22 -1.49 -1.86 -10.45
C PRO A 22 -0.83 -3.13 -11.00
N ASN A 23 -0.71 -4.19 -10.18
CA ASN A 23 -0.14 -5.49 -10.56
C ASN A 23 -1.09 -6.62 -10.10
N PRO A 24 -2.21 -6.81 -10.82
CA PRO A 24 -3.22 -7.77 -10.41
C PRO A 24 -2.72 -9.20 -10.57
N ARG A 25 -2.64 -9.94 -9.46
CA ARG A 25 -2.32 -11.36 -9.43
C ARG A 25 -3.23 -12.15 -8.49
N ASN A 26 -3.37 -13.44 -8.78
CA ASN A 26 -4.01 -14.38 -7.88
C ASN A 26 -3.31 -14.31 -6.52
N TYR A 27 -4.12 -14.15 -5.47
CA TYR A 27 -3.67 -14.05 -4.08
C TYR A 27 -2.78 -12.84 -3.75
N GLY A 28 -2.72 -11.78 -4.57
CA GLY A 28 -1.88 -10.60 -4.28
C GLY A 28 -2.37 -9.71 -3.12
N TYR A 29 -3.59 -9.93 -2.64
CA TYR A 29 -4.21 -9.25 -1.49
C TYR A 29 -4.12 -7.71 -1.48
N PHE A 30 -4.21 -7.08 -2.66
CA PHE A 30 -4.31 -5.63 -2.75
C PHE A 30 -5.54 -5.10 -1.99
N GLY A 31 -5.31 -4.19 -1.04
CA GLY A 31 -6.31 -3.68 -0.11
C GLY A 31 -6.31 -4.37 1.25
N ILE A 32 -5.32 -5.22 1.56
CA ILE A 32 -5.22 -5.89 2.88
C ILE A 32 -5.02 -4.91 4.03
N SER A 33 -4.41 -3.76 3.74
CA SER A 33 -4.28 -2.64 4.66
C SER A 33 -4.52 -1.34 3.90
N VAL A 34 -5.20 -0.39 4.55
CA VAL A 34 -5.53 0.92 3.98
C VAL A 34 -5.42 1.99 5.05
N ASP A 35 -4.92 3.17 4.67
CA ASP A 35 -4.95 4.37 5.51
C ASP A 35 -5.16 5.61 4.62
N LEU A 36 -5.94 6.58 5.09
CA LEU A 36 -6.27 7.80 4.35
C LEU A 36 -6.11 9.00 5.27
N SER A 37 -5.20 9.90 4.91
CA SER A 37 -4.97 11.15 5.63
C SER A 37 -4.90 12.33 4.67
N GLY A 38 -5.80 13.30 4.86
CA GLY A 38 -6.00 14.39 3.91
C GLY A 38 -6.35 13.86 2.53
N ASP A 39 -5.46 14.11 1.57
CA ASP A 39 -5.59 13.66 0.19
C ASP A 39 -4.64 12.51 -0.20
N ARG A 40 -4.04 11.85 0.80
CA ARG A 40 -3.08 10.76 0.59
C ARG A 40 -3.66 9.44 1.06
N LEU A 41 -3.71 8.47 0.17
CA LEU A 41 -4.24 7.14 0.39
C LEU A 41 -3.11 6.12 0.30
N ALA A 42 -2.83 5.42 1.39
CA ALA A 42 -1.92 4.29 1.45
C ALA A 42 -2.69 2.98 1.28
N ILE A 43 -2.18 2.06 0.46
CA ILE A 43 -2.77 0.73 0.24
C ILE A 43 -1.67 -0.33 0.25
N GLY A 44 -1.84 -1.37 1.05
CA GLY A 44 -0.96 -2.54 1.07
C GLY A 44 -1.43 -3.70 0.19
N ALA A 45 -0.49 -4.52 -0.25
CA ALA A 45 -0.69 -5.75 -1.02
C ALA A 45 0.38 -6.79 -0.62
N ASN A 46 0.19 -7.43 0.53
CA ASN A 46 1.26 -8.17 1.23
C ASN A 46 1.68 -9.51 0.59
N GLU A 47 0.97 -9.97 -0.43
CA GLU A 47 1.29 -11.20 -1.16
C GLU A 47 1.51 -10.91 -2.66
N GLU A 48 1.60 -9.64 -3.02
CA GLU A 48 1.88 -9.28 -4.39
C GLU A 48 3.28 -9.74 -4.81
N TYR A 49 3.38 -10.20 -6.05
CA TYR A 49 4.61 -10.70 -6.61
C TYR A 49 5.51 -9.55 -7.08
N SER A 50 6.79 -9.66 -6.78
CA SER A 50 7.85 -8.88 -7.41
C SER A 50 8.00 -9.22 -8.90
N ASP A 51 8.81 -8.43 -9.60
CA ASP A 51 9.14 -8.67 -11.02
C ASP A 51 9.88 -10.01 -11.24
N TYR A 52 10.46 -10.58 -10.17
CA TYR A 52 11.13 -11.89 -10.16
C TYR A 52 10.21 -13.05 -9.72
N ASN A 53 8.89 -12.83 -9.71
CA ASN A 53 7.89 -13.82 -9.33
C ASN A 53 8.03 -14.34 -7.90
N GLN A 54 8.44 -13.47 -6.96
CA GLN A 54 8.50 -13.76 -5.53
C GLN A 54 7.43 -13.00 -4.74
N LYS A 55 6.81 -13.61 -3.74
CA LYS A 55 5.77 -12.98 -2.90
C LYS A 55 6.36 -12.07 -1.81
N THR A 56 7.04 -11.01 -2.24
CA THR A 56 7.67 -10.03 -1.34
C THR A 56 6.65 -9.05 -0.75
N GLY A 57 5.48 -8.93 -1.38
CA GLY A 57 4.49 -7.90 -1.09
C GLY A 57 4.84 -6.54 -1.72
N ALA A 58 3.87 -5.64 -1.68
CA ALA A 58 3.98 -4.26 -2.16
C ALA A 58 3.14 -3.32 -1.30
N ALA A 59 3.46 -2.03 -1.37
CA ALA A 59 2.60 -0.98 -0.86
C ALA A 59 2.54 0.19 -1.84
N TYR A 60 1.46 0.96 -1.78
CA TYR A 60 1.13 1.95 -2.79
C TYR A 60 0.67 3.24 -2.14
N LEU A 61 1.16 4.37 -2.65
CA LEU A 61 0.72 5.69 -2.24
C LEU A 61 -0.02 6.35 -3.41
N TYR A 62 -1.26 6.75 -3.14
CA TYR A 62 -2.13 7.45 -4.08
C TYR A 62 -2.44 8.86 -3.59
N LYS A 63 -2.67 9.76 -4.54
CA LYS A 63 -3.28 11.07 -4.36
C LYS A 63 -4.75 11.02 -4.70
N VAL A 64 -5.60 11.36 -3.75
CA VAL A 64 -7.03 11.56 -3.95
C VAL A 64 -7.27 12.99 -4.40
N LYS A 65 -7.91 13.18 -5.56
CA LYS A 65 -8.31 14.50 -6.05
C LYS A 65 -9.62 14.96 -5.41
N PRO A 66 -9.95 16.27 -5.46
CA PRO A 66 -11.23 16.78 -4.96
C PRO A 66 -12.48 16.16 -5.60
N ASN A 67 -12.39 15.72 -6.85
CA ASN A 67 -13.46 14.98 -7.55
C ASN A 67 -13.51 13.49 -7.18
N GLY A 68 -12.64 13.05 -6.26
CA GLY A 68 -12.52 11.69 -5.75
C GLY A 68 -11.78 10.70 -6.65
N SER A 69 -11.37 11.11 -7.85
CA SER A 69 -10.45 10.30 -8.65
C SER A 69 -9.08 10.17 -7.97
N VAL A 70 -8.36 9.08 -8.23
CA VAL A 70 -7.04 8.83 -7.63
C VAL A 70 -5.93 8.85 -8.68
N ILE A 71 -4.74 9.29 -8.28
CA ILE A 71 -3.49 9.14 -9.05
C ILE A 71 -2.54 8.28 -8.22
N LEU A 72 -1.94 7.25 -8.82
CA LEU A 72 -0.82 6.54 -8.20
C LEU A 72 0.41 7.46 -8.19
N TRP A 73 0.93 7.79 -7.01
CA TRP A 73 2.17 8.56 -6.87
C TRP A 73 3.39 7.65 -6.83
N GLU A 74 3.34 6.59 -6.03
CA GLU A 74 4.50 5.73 -5.81
C GLU A 74 4.10 4.30 -5.50
N SER A 75 4.93 3.35 -5.95
CA SER A 75 4.83 1.94 -5.61
C SER A 75 6.09 1.52 -4.87
N PHE A 76 5.93 0.97 -3.69
CA PHE A 76 7.01 0.52 -2.81
C PHE A 76 7.13 -0.99 -2.90
N ARG A 77 8.34 -1.46 -3.19
CA ARG A 77 8.73 -2.88 -3.25
C ARG A 77 10.13 -3.03 -2.68
N HIS A 78 10.45 -4.21 -2.17
CA HIS A 78 11.83 -4.56 -1.84
C HIS A 78 12.56 -4.96 -3.12
N THR A 79 13.70 -4.35 -3.43
CA THR A 79 14.59 -4.80 -4.51
C THR A 79 15.44 -5.99 -4.08
N ASP A 80 15.66 -6.12 -2.78
CA ASP A 80 16.39 -7.19 -2.09
C ASP A 80 15.46 -8.22 -1.43
N GLY A 81 14.15 -8.07 -1.60
CA GLY A 81 13.17 -8.85 -0.87
C GLY A 81 13.16 -10.28 -1.33
N ILE A 82 13.11 -11.21 -0.37
CA ILE A 82 12.95 -12.62 -0.65
C ILE A 82 11.50 -13.03 -0.49
N ASN A 83 11.19 -14.26 -0.91
CA ASN A 83 9.84 -14.80 -0.78
C ASN A 83 9.36 -14.66 0.67
N ASP A 84 8.11 -14.21 0.81
CA ASP A 84 7.40 -14.10 2.07
C ASP A 84 7.76 -12.94 3.00
N ASP A 85 8.50 -11.91 2.57
CA ASP A 85 8.79 -10.72 3.41
C ASP A 85 7.52 -9.90 3.83
N LYS A 86 6.43 -10.05 3.08
CA LYS A 86 5.09 -9.47 3.32
C LYS A 86 5.02 -7.93 3.46
N LEU A 87 5.74 -7.17 2.64
CA LEU A 87 5.60 -5.72 2.60
C LEU A 87 4.15 -5.28 2.34
N GLY A 88 3.67 -4.29 3.11
CA GLY A 88 2.32 -3.78 2.98
C GLY A 88 1.30 -4.56 3.81
N ARG A 89 1.74 -5.44 4.72
CA ARG A 89 0.86 -6.04 5.72
C ARG A 89 0.19 -4.98 6.60
N SER A 90 0.92 -3.91 6.90
CA SER A 90 0.45 -2.69 7.55
C SER A 90 0.97 -1.47 6.79
N VAL A 91 0.16 -0.43 6.73
CA VAL A 91 0.52 0.88 6.15
C VAL A 91 0.04 2.00 7.06
N SER A 92 0.71 3.14 7.03
CA SER A 92 0.17 4.38 7.59
C SER A 92 0.67 5.59 6.80
N VAL A 93 -0.18 6.62 6.73
CA VAL A 93 0.14 7.89 6.07
C VAL A 93 -0.30 9.06 6.93
N SER A 94 0.61 10.02 7.14
CA SER A 94 0.31 11.26 7.87
C SER A 94 1.20 12.40 7.38
N GLY A 95 0.56 13.50 6.97
CA GLY A 95 1.25 14.64 6.37
C GLY A 95 2.07 14.21 5.15
N ARG A 96 3.40 14.29 5.24
CA ARG A 96 4.35 13.87 4.19
C ARG A 96 5.02 12.52 4.46
N ASN A 97 4.65 11.85 5.55
CA ASN A 97 5.20 10.56 5.91
C ASN A 97 4.30 9.45 5.43
N PHE A 98 4.92 8.43 4.83
CA PHE A 98 4.30 7.16 4.51
C PHE A 98 5.18 6.06 5.11
N VAL A 99 4.55 5.07 5.74
CA VAL A 99 5.23 3.88 6.24
C VAL A 99 4.51 2.61 5.81
N ALA A 100 5.27 1.57 5.50
CA ALA A 100 4.76 0.23 5.22
C ALA A 100 5.61 -0.82 5.92
N GLY A 101 4.96 -1.76 6.61
CA GLY A 101 5.62 -2.84 7.32
C GLY A 101 5.77 -4.11 6.47
N ALA A 102 6.94 -4.73 6.56
CA ALA A 102 7.29 -6.05 6.06
C ALA A 102 7.69 -6.92 7.26
N TYR A 103 6.70 -7.51 7.93
CA TYR A 103 6.89 -8.13 9.26
C TYR A 103 7.65 -9.45 9.23
N LEU A 104 7.79 -10.07 8.05
CA LEU A 104 8.56 -11.30 7.83
C LEU A 104 9.85 -11.03 7.05
N PHE A 105 10.29 -9.77 6.96
CA PHE A 105 11.52 -9.44 6.23
C PHE A 105 12.74 -10.17 6.80
N ASP A 106 13.51 -10.78 5.92
CA ASP A 106 14.76 -11.49 6.23
C ASP A 106 16.00 -10.61 5.98
N GLU A 107 16.85 -10.49 7.01
CA GLU A 107 18.20 -9.91 6.86
C GLU A 107 19.22 -10.99 6.49
N PRO A 108 20.39 -10.64 5.93
CA PRO A 108 21.46 -11.61 5.67
C PRO A 108 21.81 -12.43 6.93
N GLY A 109 21.51 -13.73 6.89
CA GLY A 109 21.78 -14.67 7.99
C GLY A 109 20.76 -14.66 9.14
N LYS A 110 19.61 -13.98 9.00
CA LYS A 110 18.53 -13.97 10.01
C LYS A 110 17.16 -14.07 9.35
N SER A 111 16.22 -14.75 9.99
CA SER A 111 14.85 -14.87 9.50
C SER A 111 13.86 -14.02 10.28
N ASN A 112 12.85 -13.48 9.60
CA ASN A 112 11.69 -12.75 10.11
C ASN A 112 12.05 -11.62 11.07
N THR A 113 13.12 -10.89 10.75
CA THR A 113 13.58 -9.73 11.54
C THR A 113 12.63 -8.54 11.47
N GLY A 114 11.84 -8.48 10.39
CA GLY A 114 10.93 -7.38 10.13
C GLY A 114 11.66 -6.14 9.61
N LYS A 115 10.97 -5.36 8.77
CA LYS A 115 11.48 -4.09 8.23
C LYS A 115 10.33 -3.12 8.01
N VAL A 116 10.63 -1.83 8.09
CA VAL A 116 9.71 -0.75 7.71
C VAL A 116 10.32 -0.01 6.54
N ILE A 117 9.54 0.18 5.48
CA ILE A 117 9.83 1.17 4.45
C ILE A 117 9.18 2.48 4.90
N HIS A 118 9.96 3.55 4.94
CA HIS A 118 9.49 4.91 5.18
C HIS A 118 9.90 5.78 4.01
N SER A 119 8.97 6.59 3.49
CA SER A 119 9.30 7.68 2.57
C SER A 119 8.89 9.01 3.20
N HIS A 120 9.80 9.98 3.08
CA HIS A 120 9.59 11.37 3.45
C HIS A 120 9.84 12.23 2.21
N SER A 121 8.81 12.89 1.69
CA SER A 121 8.99 13.82 0.57
C SER A 121 9.59 15.14 1.10
N SER A 122 10.78 15.49 0.62
CA SER A 122 11.56 16.67 1.04
C SER A 122 11.04 18.01 0.45
N TYR A 123 9.98 18.00 -0.36
CA TYR A 123 9.40 19.20 -0.99
C TYR A 123 8.19 19.69 -0.23
#